data_AF-A0A0M3JEK4-F1
#
_entry.id   AF-A0A0M3JEK4-F1
#
_cell.length_a   1.000
_cell.length_b   1.000
_cell.length_c   1.000
_cell.angle_alpha   90.00
_cell.angle_beta   90.00
_cell.angle_gamma   90.00
#
_symmetry.space_group_name_H-M   'P 1'
#
loop_
_entity.id
_entity.type
_entity.pdbx_description
1 polymer ?
#
loop_
_entity_poly.entity_id
_entity_poly.type
_entity_poly.pdbx_seq_one_letter_code
_entity_poly.pdbx_strand_id
1 'polypeptide(L)' 'MTESEWRSLGIQQSPGWVHYMIHGPERHVLLFRRALPRKNTGGTQKGGNSAVGVRG' A
#
# COMPACT_ATOMS: atom_id res chain seq x y z
N MET A 1 -16.11 10.57 -0.65
CA MET A 1 -15.59 11.67 0.18
C MET A 1 -14.11 11.83 -0.14
N THR A 2 -13.72 13.00 -0.61
CA THR A 2 -12.32 13.39 -0.88
C THR A 2 -11.59 13.74 0.41
N GLU A 3 -10.26 13.88 0.35
CA GLU A 3 -9.45 14.29 1.50
C GLU A 3 -9.88 15.64 2.09
N SER A 4 -10.15 16.62 1.23
CA SER A 4 -10.62 17.93 1.65
C SER A 4 -11.95 17.87 2.40
N GLU A 5 -12.91 17.08 1.90
CA GLU A 5 -14.23 16.96 2.50
C GLU A 5 -14.18 16.40 3.93
N TRP A 6 -13.40 15.34 4.19
CA TRP A 6 -13.32 14.78 5.54
C TRP A 6 -12.49 15.62 6.50
N ARG A 7 -11.48 16.34 6.00
CA ARG A 7 -10.77 17.33 6.82
C ARG A 7 -11.66 18.50 7.23
N SER A 8 -12.55 18.94 6.35
CA SER A 8 -13.56 19.96 6.69
C SER A 8 -14.54 19.51 7.78
N LEU A 9 -14.75 18.19 7.94
CA LEU A 9 -15.50 17.61 9.07
C LEU A 9 -14.70 17.54 10.37
N GLY A 10 -13.46 18.04 10.40
CA GLY A 10 -12.59 18.03 11.58
C GLY A 10 -11.79 16.74 11.76
N ILE A 11 -11.85 15.79 10.82
CA ILE A 11 -11.08 14.54 10.90
C ILE A 11 -9.62 14.84 10.58
N GLN A 12 -8.71 14.43 11.47
CA GLN A 12 -7.27 14.63 11.33
C GLN A 12 -6.57 13.28 11.21
N GLN A 13 -5.86 13.07 10.11
CA GLN A 13 -5.01 11.90 9.87
C GLN A 13 -3.76 12.28 9.07
N SER A 14 -2.81 11.36 8.96
CA SER A 14 -1.65 11.52 8.08
C SER A 14 -2.05 11.61 6.59
N PRO A 15 -1.19 12.11 5.70
CA PRO A 15 -1.51 12.15 4.28
C PRO A 15 -1.70 10.77 3.65
N GLY A 16 -2.50 10.70 2.58
CA GLY A 16 -2.65 9.51 1.74
C GLY A 16 -3.75 8.54 2.18
N TRP A 17 -4.54 8.87 3.21
CA TRP A 17 -5.75 8.12 3.53
C TRP A 17 -6.88 8.44 2.57
N VAL A 18 -7.51 7.38 2.09
CA VAL A 18 -8.64 7.46 1.16
C VAL A 18 -9.88 6.90 1.87
N HIS A 19 -10.92 7.72 1.96
CA HIS A 19 -12.23 7.28 2.43
C HIS A 19 -12.90 6.41 1.37
N TYR A 20 -13.30 5.19 1.73
CA TYR A 20 -14.02 4.30 0.81
C TYR A 20 -15.28 3.78 1.51
N MET A 21 -16.43 4.10 0.92
CA MET A 21 -17.72 3.62 1.40
C MET A 21 -18.01 2.28 0.74
N ILE A 22 -18.19 1.21 1.54
CA ILE A 22 -18.55 -0.12 1.04
C ILE A 22 -20.06 -0.38 1.17
N HIS A 23 -20.69 0.18 2.20
CA HIS A 23 -22.09 -0.08 2.54
C HIS A 23 -22.84 1.22 2.86
N GLY A 24 -24.18 1.15 2.87
CA GLY A 24 -25.06 2.27 3.23
C GLY A 24 -24.68 2.89 4.58
N PRO A 25 -24.91 4.19 4.77
CA PRO A 25 -24.26 4.96 5.82
C PRO A 25 -24.78 4.60 7.22
N GLU A 26 -24.00 3.82 7.98
CA GLU A 26 -24.01 3.99 9.43
C GLU A 26 -23.37 5.35 9.75
N ARG A 27 -24.17 6.28 10.28
CA ARG A 27 -23.82 7.71 10.37
C ARG A 27 -22.56 8.03 11.19
N HIS A 28 -22.04 7.04 11.91
CA HIS A 28 -20.99 7.22 12.90
C HIS A 28 -19.70 6.44 12.61
N VAL A 29 -19.66 5.62 11.55
CA VAL A 29 -18.45 4.86 11.18
C VAL A 29 -17.95 5.29 9.81
N LEU A 30 -16.68 5.68 9.75
CA LEU A 30 -15.99 6.04 8.51
C LEU A 30 -14.83 5.09 8.26
N LEU A 31 -14.76 4.54 7.04
CA LEU A 31 -13.74 3.57 6.63
C LEU A 31 -12.69 4.23 5.75
N PHE A 32 -11.42 4.07 6.14
CA PHE A 32 -10.27 4.61 5.41
C PHE A 32 -9.29 3.51 5.01
N ARG A 33 -8.62 3.67 3.86
CA ARG A 33 -7.53 2.81 3.40
C ARG A 33 -6.35 3.65 2.91
N ARG A 34 -5.13 3.11 3.01
CA ARG A 34 -3.91 3.71 2.45
C ARG A 34 -3.15 2.67 1.65
N ALA A 35 -2.51 3.08 0.55
CA ALA A 35 -1.64 2.21 -0.21
C ALA A 35 -0.47 1.72 0.65
N LEU A 36 -0.15 0.44 0.54
CA LEU A 36 1.06 -0.09 1.17
C LEU A 36 2.30 0.47 0.47
N PRO A 37 3.38 0.75 1.22
CA PRO A 37 4.67 1.03 0.60
C PRO A 37 5.02 -0.10 -0.37
N ARG A 38 5.45 0.26 -1.58
CA ARG A 38 5.93 -0.72 -2.55
C ARG A 38 7.09 -1.47 -1.91
N LYS A 39 6.93 -2.78 -1.69
CA LYS A 39 8.07 -3.64 -1.36
C LYS A 39 8.96 -3.63 -2.59
N ASN A 40 10.13 -3.00 -2.49
CA ASN A 40 11.20 -3.24 -3.44
C ASN A 40 11.71 -4.67 -3.19
N THR A 41 10.94 -5.66 -3.65
CA THR A 41 11.49 -6.97 -4.01
C THR A 41 12.34 -6.75 -5.26
N GLY A 42 13.48 -6.08 -5.08
CA GLY A 42 14.58 -6.18 -6.02
C GLY A 42 14.97 -7.65 -6.03
N GLY A 43 14.65 -8.33 -7.13
CA GLY A 43 15.12 -9.69 -7.35
C GLY A 43 16.64 -9.67 -7.25
N THR A 44 17.17 -10.38 -6.26
CA THR A 44 18.52 -10.91 -6.31
C THR A 44 18.61 -11.78 -7.56
N GLN A 45 19.02 -11.22 -8.69
CA GLN A 45 19.54 -12.02 -9.81
C GLN A 45 20.83 -12.67 -9.32
N LYS A 46 20.72 -13.89 -8.79
CA LYS A 46 21.86 -14.76 -8.50
C LYS A 46 21.71 -16.03 -9.34
N GLY A 47 22.68 -16.25 -10.23
CA GLY A 47 22.87 -17.52 -10.95
C GLY A 47 22.63 -17.41 -12.47
N GLY A 48 23.58 -17.67 -13.35
CA GLY A 48 24.93 -18.19 -13.13
C GLY A 48 25.80 -17.95 -14.35
N ASN A 49 27.04 -17.52 -14.10
CA ASN A 49 28.08 -17.48 -15.12
C ASN A 49 28.87 -18.79 -15.03
N SER A 50 29.07 -19.38 -16.21
CA SER A 50 29.75 -20.63 -16.49
C SER A 50 31.08 -20.79 -15.76
N ALA A 51 31.26 -21.90 -15.04
CA ALA A 51 32.57 -22.49 -14.79
C ALA A 51 32.42 -24.01 -14.58
N VAL A 52 32.72 -24.75 -15.64
CA VAL A 52 32.89 -26.20 -15.67
C VAL A 52 34.02 -26.58 -14.71
N GLY A 53 33.73 -27.44 -13.75
CA GLY A 53 34.73 -28.09 -12.90
C GLY A 53 34.45 -29.59 -12.87
N VAL A 54 34.98 -30.34 -13.83
CA VAL A 54 34.99 -31.80 -13.79
C VAL A 54 36.06 -32.23 -12.80
N ARG A 55 35.64 -32.89 -11.72
CA ARG A 55 36.50 -33.70 -10.86
C ARG A 55 35.94 -35.11 -10.87
N GLY A 56 36.64 -36.01 -11.53
CA GLY A 56 36.44 -37.45 -11.62
C GLY A 56 37.65 -38.05 -12.27
#